data_AF-A0A931SU68-F1
#
_entry.id   AF-A0A931SU68-F1
#
_cell.length_a   1.000
_cell.length_b   1.000
_cell.length_c   1.000
_cell.angle_alpha   90.00
_cell.angle_beta   90.00
_cell.angle_gamma   90.00
#
_symmetry.space_group_name_H-M   'P 1'
#
loop_
_entity.id
_entity.type
_entity.pdbx_description
1 polymer ?
#
loop_
_entity_poly.entity_id
_entity_poly.type
_entity_poly.pdbx_seq_one_letter_code
_entity_poly.pdbx_strand_id
1 'polypeptide(L)' 'MAKVFTCECGVVIKGRDDGDLVRQAQRHAREVHRMQITREQVLAMARQE' A
#
# COMPACT_ATOMS: atom_id res chain seq x y z
N MET A 1 -9.83 -3.12 10.74
CA MET A 1 -8.91 -4.26 10.78
C MET A 1 -7.61 -3.79 10.20
N ALA A 2 -6.48 -4.04 10.88
CA ALA A 2 -5.19 -3.66 10.34
C ALA A 2 -4.94 -4.39 9.02
N LYS A 3 -4.42 -3.69 8.02
CA LYS A 3 -4.00 -4.29 6.75
C LYS A 3 -2.56 -3.99 6.48
N VAL A 4 -1.92 -4.90 5.77
CA VAL A 4 -0.52 -4.81 5.40
C VAL A 4 -0.33 -4.99 3.91
N PHE A 5 0.48 -4.13 3.33
CA PHE A 5 0.95 -4.20 1.96
C PHE A 5 2.47 -4.32 1.98
N THR A 6 3.00 -5.32 1.27
CA THR A 6 4.44 -5.48 1.10
C THR A 6 4.78 -5.11 -0.33
N CYS A 7 5.60 -4.06 -0.48
CA CYS A 7 6.15 -3.72 -1.78
C CYS A 7 7.29 -4.68 -2.13
N GLU A 8 7.47 -4.95 -3.42
CA GLU A 8 8.56 -5.79 -3.93
C GLU A 8 9.95 -5.20 -3.62
N CYS A 9 10.05 -3.89 -3.34
CA CYS A 9 11.28 -3.25 -2.88
C CYS A 9 11.64 -3.58 -1.42
N GLY A 10 10.81 -4.36 -0.71
CA GLY A 10 11.02 -4.77 0.68
C GLY A 10 10.35 -3.86 1.72
N VAL A 11 9.77 -2.72 1.31
CA VAL A 11 9.03 -1.83 2.23
C VAL A 11 7.70 -2.47 2.64
N VAL A 12 7.45 -2.51 3.95
CA VAL A 12 6.19 -2.95 4.54
C VAL A 12 5.38 -1.74 4.98
N ILE A 13 4.16 -1.63 4.47
CA ILE A 13 3.23 -0.55 4.77
C ILE A 13 2.06 -1.12 5.57
N LYS A 14 1.78 -0.54 6.74
CA LYS A 14 0.67 -0.94 7.60
C LYS A 14 -0.37 0.17 7.65
N GLY A 15 -1.61 -0.17 7.33
CA GLY A 15 -2.77 0.72 7.40
C GLY A 15 -3.75 0.26 8.47
N ARG A 16 -4.42 1.22 9.11
CA ARG A 16 -5.49 0.94 10.09
C ARG A 16 -6.78 0.41 9.44
N ASP A 17 -6.97 0.79 8.18
CA ASP A 17 -8.07 0.42 7.30
C ASP A 17 -7.60 0.49 5.83
N ASP A 18 -8.48 0.12 4.91
CA ASP A 18 -8.21 0.10 3.46
C ASP A 18 -7.83 1.48 2.91
N GLY A 19 -8.48 2.54 3.38
CA GLY A 19 -8.19 3.89 2.91
C GLY A 19 -6.81 4.36 3.37
N ASP A 20 -6.47 4.07 4.63
CA ASP A 20 -5.17 4.37 5.21
C ASP A 20 -4.03 3.62 4.51
N LEU A 21 -4.22 2.33 4.23
CA LEU A 21 -3.25 1.54 3.48
C LEU A 21 -3.04 2.09 2.06
N VAL A 22 -4.12 2.38 1.34
CA VAL A 22 -4.08 2.88 -0.04
C VAL A 22 -3.37 4.22 -0.12
N ARG A 23 -3.68 5.17 0.78
CA ARG A 23 -3.00 6.48 0.82
C ARG A 23 -1.50 6.32 1.02
N GLN A 24 -1.09 5.47 1.96
CA GLN A 24 0.32 5.27 2.27
C GLN A 24 1.06 4.56 1.12
N ALA A 25 0.47 3.51 0.53
CA ALA A 25 1.05 2.79 -0.61
C ALA A 25 1.19 3.69 -1.85
N GLN A 26 0.16 4.49 -2.16
CA GLN A 26 0.22 5.43 -3.27
C GLN A 26 1.25 6.53 -3.06
N ARG A 27 1.39 7.03 -1.82
CA ARG A 27 2.43 7.99 -1.46
C ARG A 27 3.81 7.39 -1.69
N HIS A 28 4.05 6.18 -1.20
CA HIS A 28 5.31 5.46 -1.41
C HIS A 28 5.62 5.25 -2.89
N ALA A 29 4.66 4.78 -3.68
CA ALA A 29 4.83 4.61 -5.12
C ALA A 29 5.22 5.92 -5.83
N ARG A 30 4.59 7.04 -5.48
CA ARG A 30 4.91 8.35 -6.08
C ARG A 30 6.27 8.89 -5.64
N GLU A 31 6.58 8.83 -4.35
CA GLU A 31 7.79 9.46 -3.79
C GLU A 31 9.05 8.64 -4.05
N VAL A 32 8.97 7.31 -3.96
CA VAL A 32 10.13 6.40 -4.07
C VAL A 32 10.32 5.90 -5.50
N HIS A 33 9.22 5.61 -6.20
CA HIS A 33 9.28 4.99 -7.53
C HIS A 33 8.82 5.92 -8.67
N ARG A 34 8.34 7.14 -8.38
CA ARG A 34 7.70 8.03 -9.37
C ARG A 34 6.55 7.34 -10.12
N MET A 35 5.94 6.34 -9.50
CA MET A 35 4.87 5.52 -10.07
C MET A 35 3.52 5.94 -9.50
N GLN A 36 2.46 5.63 -10.24
CA GLN A 36 1.09 5.72 -9.75
C GLN A 36 0.49 4.32 -9.73
N ILE A 37 -0.17 3.99 -8.62
CA ILE A 37 -0.88 2.71 -8.44
C ILE A 37 -2.32 3.01 -8.04
N THR A 38 -3.26 2.21 -8.52
CA THR A 38 -4.68 2.38 -8.20
C THR A 38 -5.02 1.80 -6.85
N ARG A 39 -6.19 2.18 -6.34
CA ARG A 39 -6.74 1.60 -5.11
C ARG A 39 -6.93 0.08 -5.26
N GLU A 40 -7.46 -0.39 -6.39
CA GLU A 40 -7.67 -1.83 -6.57
C GLU A 40 -6.35 -2.60 -6.57
N GLN A 41 -5.30 -2.06 -7.21
CA GLN A 41 -3.99 -2.69 -7.23
C GLN A 41 -3.40 -2.85 -5.82
N VAL A 42 -3.50 -1.82 -4.98
CA VAL A 42 -3.04 -1.91 -3.58
C VAL A 42 -3.83 -2.96 -2.81
N LEU A 43 -5.17 -2.95 -2.94
CA LEU A 43 -6.03 -3.83 -2.16
C LEU A 43 -5.96 -5.30 -2.63
N ALA A 44 -5.65 -5.55 -3.90
CA ALA A 44 -5.41 -6.89 -4.43
C ALA A 44 -4.15 -7.54 -3.85
N MET A 45 -3.16 -6.73 -3.48
CA MET A 45 -1.89 -7.18 -2.88
C MET A 45 -1.90 -7.11 -1.35
N ALA A 46 -2.94 -6.50 -0.76
CA ALA A 46 -3.05 -6.32 0.68
C ALA A 46 -3.43 -7.63 1.39
N ARG A 47 -2.82 -7.86 2.55
CA ARG A 47 -3.17 -8.95 3.46
C ARG A 47 -3.76 -8.39 4.74
N GLN A 48 -4.71 -9.12 5.33
CA GLN A 48 -5.13 -8.86 6.70
C GLN A 48 -4.03 -9.37 7.64
N GLU A 49 -3.70 -8.59 8.67
CA GLU A 49 -2.91 -9.07 9.80
C GLU A 49 -3.81 -9.43 10.99
#